data_AF-A0A1F7QK20-F1
#
_entry.id   AF-A0A1F7QK20-F1
#
_cell.length_a   1.000
_cell.length_b   1.000
_cell.length_c   1.000
_cell.angle_alpha   90.00
_cell.angle_beta   90.00
_cell.angle_gamma   90.00
#
_symmetry.space_group_name_H-M   'P 1'
#
loop_
_entity.id
_entity.type
_entity.pdbx_description
1 polymer ?
#
loop_
_entity_poly.entity_id
_entity_poly.type
_entity_poly.pdbx_seq_one_letter_code
_entity_poly.pdbx_strand_id
1 'polypeptide(L)'
;MRAARAALALLALAAAGCATAPPPPPPTAAIEQVVREYLAAHPEVVVEALRAVEERRRAAERDRARAAIAARADELYRDPASPVDGNPQGDVTLVEFLDYN
;
A
#
# COMPACT_ATOMS: atom_id res chain seq x y z
N MET A 1 1.81 -69.13 -18.41
CA MET A 1 2.38 -67.79 -18.12
C MET A 1 1.73 -66.62 -18.89
N ARG A 2 0.51 -66.76 -19.46
CA ARG A 2 -0.15 -65.66 -20.22
C ARG A 2 -1.23 -64.91 -19.42
N ALA A 3 -1.82 -65.53 -18.39
CA ALA A 3 -2.87 -64.91 -17.57
C ALA A 3 -2.35 -63.87 -16.56
N ALA A 4 -1.11 -64.03 -16.06
CA ALA A 4 -0.54 -63.13 -15.04
C ALA A 4 -0.13 -61.75 -15.59
N ARG A 5 0.06 -61.61 -16.91
CA ARG A 5 0.41 -60.33 -17.55
C ARG A 5 -0.81 -59.47 -17.88
N ALA A 6 -2.00 -60.07 -18.03
CA ALA A 6 -3.23 -59.34 -18.31
C ALA A 6 -3.78 -58.61 -17.08
N ALA A 7 -3.61 -59.19 -15.89
CA ALA A 7 -4.06 -58.59 -14.63
C ALA A 7 -3.22 -57.37 -14.21
N LEU A 8 -1.92 -57.34 -14.57
CA LEU A 8 -1.03 -56.22 -14.23
C LEU A 8 -1.20 -55.02 -15.18
N ALA A 9 -1.73 -55.25 -16.39
CA ALA A 9 -2.02 -54.18 -17.35
C ALA A 9 -3.31 -53.41 -17.01
N LEU A 10 -4.28 -54.04 -16.33
CA LEU A 10 -5.51 -53.36 -15.89
C LEU A 10 -5.31 -52.47 -14.65
N LEU A 11 -4.30 -52.74 -13.82
CA LEU A 11 -4.05 -51.94 -12.62
C LEU A 11 -3.29 -50.63 -12.91
N ALA A 12 -2.60 -50.53 -14.06
CA ALA A 12 -1.83 -49.34 -14.44
C ALA A 12 -2.69 -48.22 -15.04
N LEU A 13 -3.90 -48.50 -15.52
CA LEU A 13 -4.77 -47.51 -16.15
C LEU A 13 -5.63 -46.72 -15.15
N ALA A 14 -5.72 -47.16 -13.88
CA ALA A 14 -6.48 -46.48 -12.84
C ALA A 14 -5.71 -45.33 -12.15
N ALA A 15 -4.37 -45.29 -12.26
CA ALA A 15 -3.55 -44.30 -11.58
C ALA A 15 -3.33 -43.00 -12.38
N ALA A 16 -3.77 -42.93 -13.64
CA ALA A 16 -3.61 -41.75 -14.51
C ALA A 16 -4.82 -40.78 -14.48
N GLY A 17 -5.86 -41.09 -13.69
CA GLY A 17 -7.18 -40.47 -13.81
C GLY A 17 -7.46 -39.21 -12.96
N CYS A 18 -6.59 -38.80 -12.04
CA CYS A 18 -6.85 -37.64 -11.20
C CYS A 18 -5.66 -36.68 -11.12
N ALA A 19 -5.16 -36.23 -12.27
CA ALA A 19 -4.65 -34.87 -12.33
C ALA A 19 -5.87 -33.94 -12.45
N THR A 20 -6.49 -33.59 -11.31
CA THR A 20 -7.51 -32.53 -11.30
C THR A 20 -6.81 -31.24 -11.70
N ALA A 21 -7.01 -30.82 -12.94
CA ALA A 21 -6.65 -29.48 -13.38
C ALA A 21 -7.30 -28.47 -12.40
N PRO A 22 -6.59 -27.39 -12.03
CA PRO A 22 -7.18 -26.35 -11.22
C PRO A 22 -8.47 -25.87 -11.90
N PRO A 23 -9.54 -25.59 -11.14
CA PRO A 23 -10.79 -25.13 -11.72
C PRO A 23 -10.52 -23.87 -12.56
N PRO A 24 -11.26 -23.70 -13.67
CA PRO A 24 -11.15 -22.48 -14.45
C PRO A 24 -11.44 -21.27 -13.53
N PRO A 25 -10.77 -20.13 -13.74
CA PRO A 25 -11.01 -18.95 -12.94
C PRO A 25 -12.49 -18.54 -13.03
N PRO A 26 -13.08 -18.01 -11.94
CA PRO A 26 -14.45 -17.55 -11.97
C PRO A 26 -14.63 -16.47 -13.04
N PRO A 27 -15.82 -16.38 -13.68
CA PRO A 27 -16.11 -15.31 -14.62
C PRO A 27 -15.95 -13.93 -13.96
N THR A 28 -15.31 -12.98 -14.63
CA THR A 28 -15.07 -11.62 -14.11
C THR A 28 -16.35 -10.97 -13.59
N ALA A 29 -17.47 -11.12 -14.31
CA ALA A 29 -18.76 -10.57 -13.92
C ALA A 29 -19.26 -11.09 -12.55
N ALA A 30 -18.99 -12.36 -12.23
CA ALA A 30 -19.36 -12.93 -10.93
C ALA A 30 -18.53 -12.31 -9.81
N ILE A 31 -17.24 -12.05 -10.05
CA ILE A 31 -16.35 -11.38 -9.08
C ILE A 31 -16.79 -9.93 -8.86
N GLU A 32 -17.08 -9.18 -9.93
CA GLU A 32 -17.53 -7.79 -9.84
C GLU A 32 -18.83 -7.65 -9.04
N GLN A 33 -19.78 -8.57 -9.23
CA GLN A 33 -21.02 -8.58 -8.45
C GLN A 33 -20.75 -8.79 -6.96
N VAL A 34 -19.93 -9.79 -6.61
CA VAL A 34 -19.57 -10.05 -5.21
C VAL A 34 -18.85 -8.87 -4.58
N VAL A 35 -17.90 -8.24 -5.29
CA VAL A 35 -17.19 -7.05 -4.79
C VAL A 35 -18.15 -5.88 -4.58
N ARG A 36 -19.09 -5.65 -5.51
CA ARG A 36 -20.10 -4.59 -5.38
C ARG A 36 -20.99 -4.82 -4.16
N GLU A 37 -21.51 -6.03 -3.99
CA GLU A 37 -22.36 -6.40 -2.86
C GLU A 37 -21.60 -6.25 -1.54
N TYR A 38 -20.34 -6.69 -1.50
CA TYR A 38 -19.48 -6.56 -0.32
C TYR A 38 -19.22 -5.09 0.04
N LEU A 39 -18.84 -4.24 -0.93
CA LEU A 39 -18.59 -2.82 -0.67
C LEU A 39 -19.87 -2.07 -0.27
N ALA A 40 -21.04 -2.49 -0.79
CA ALA A 40 -22.32 -1.93 -0.37
C ALA A 40 -22.70 -2.33 1.06
N ALA A 41 -22.38 -3.57 1.47
CA ALA A 41 -22.59 -4.06 2.83
C ALA A 41 -21.56 -3.51 3.84
N HIS A 42 -20.37 -3.13 3.35
CA HIS A 42 -19.23 -2.69 4.17
C HIS A 42 -18.60 -1.39 3.63
N PRO A 43 -19.32 -0.25 3.65
CA PRO A 43 -18.79 1.02 3.14
C PRO A 43 -17.56 1.53 3.90
N GLU A 44 -17.33 1.06 5.13
CA GLU A 44 -16.19 1.41 5.98
C GLU A 44 -14.85 1.03 5.34
N VAL A 45 -14.81 -0.06 4.56
CA VAL A 45 -13.59 -0.52 3.88
C VAL A 45 -13.04 0.54 2.92
N VAL A 46 -13.94 1.28 2.25
CA VAL A 46 -13.53 2.38 1.36
C VAL A 46 -12.96 3.54 2.17
N VAL A 47 -13.60 3.88 3.29
CA VAL A 47 -13.14 4.96 4.19
C VAL A 47 -11.78 4.61 4.79
N GLU A 48 -11.58 3.38 5.24
CA GLU A 48 -10.30 2.90 5.77
C GLU A 48 -9.20 2.92 4.71
N ALA A 49 -9.51 2.49 3.48
CA ALA A 49 -8.57 2.56 2.37
C ALA A 49 -8.14 4.01 2.08
N LEU A 50 -9.10 4.95 2.07
CA LEU A 50 -8.80 6.37 1.87
C LEU A 50 -7.94 6.94 3.01
N ARG A 51 -8.30 6.65 4.27
CA ARG A 51 -7.50 7.07 5.44
C ARG A 51 -6.08 6.54 5.39
N ALA A 52 -5.90 5.26 5.04
CA ALA A 52 -4.58 4.65 4.92
C ALA A 52 -3.74 5.33 3.82
N VAL A 53 -4.36 5.71 2.69
CA VAL A 53 -3.68 6.48 1.63
C VAL A 53 -3.30 7.87 2.11
N GLU A 54 -4.19 8.58 2.80
CA GLU A 54 -3.91 9.90 3.37
C GLU A 54 -2.79 9.87 4.41
N GLU A 55 -2.77 8.86 5.29
CA GLU A 55 -1.68 8.68 6.27
C GLU A 55 -0.33 8.48 5.60
N ARG A 56 -0.26 7.64 4.55
CA ARG A 56 0.96 7.45 3.76
C ARG A 56 1.40 8.73 3.07
N ARG A 57 0.47 9.50 2.50
CA ARG A 57 0.76 10.80 1.88
C ARG A 57 1.31 11.79 2.90
N ARG A 58 0.64 11.94 4.05
CA ARG A 58 1.11 12.80 5.15
C ARG A 58 2.49 12.40 5.65
N ALA A 59 2.79 11.10 5.74
CA ALA A 59 4.13 10.64 6.10
C ALA A 59 5.19 11.06 5.07
N ALA A 60 4.92 10.80 3.78
CA ALA A 60 5.82 11.19 2.70
C ALA A 60 6.02 12.72 2.62
N GLU A 61 4.97 13.51 2.86
CA GLU A 61 5.04 14.97 2.92
C GLU A 61 5.92 15.44 4.09
N ARG A 62 5.77 14.85 5.29
CA ARG A 62 6.64 15.15 6.43
C ARG A 62 8.11 14.83 6.12
N ASP A 63 8.38 13.71 5.47
CA ASP A 63 9.75 13.31 5.11
C ASP A 63 10.36 14.26 4.09
N ARG A 64 9.58 14.67 3.08
CA ARG A 64 9.99 15.70 2.11
C ARG A 64 10.24 17.05 2.78
N ALA A 65 9.37 17.48 3.70
CA ALA A 65 9.55 18.72 4.45
C ALA A 65 10.83 18.68 5.29
N ARG A 66 11.09 17.59 6.01
CA ARG A 66 12.34 17.39 6.77
C ARG A 66 13.57 17.47 5.87
N ALA A 67 13.53 16.81 4.71
CA ALA A 67 14.62 16.85 3.75
C ALA A 67 14.85 18.27 3.19
N ALA A 68 13.78 19.00 2.90
CA ALA A 68 13.85 20.38 2.43
C ALA A 68 14.44 21.32 3.49
N ILE A 69 14.00 21.21 4.75
CA ILE A 69 14.55 21.99 5.87
C ILE A 69 16.04 21.70 6.04
N ALA A 70 16.44 20.43 6.05
CA ALA A 70 17.85 20.06 6.17
C ALA A 70 18.69 20.62 5.00
N ALA A 71 18.16 20.57 3.78
CA ALA A 71 18.83 21.07 2.58
C ALA A 71 18.90 22.61 2.50
N ARG A 72 18.10 23.33 3.31
CA ARG A 72 17.99 24.80 3.32
C ARG A 72 18.23 25.41 4.70
N ALA A 73 18.87 24.68 5.61
CA ALA A 73 18.99 25.09 7.01
C ALA A 73 19.66 26.47 7.17
N ASP A 74 20.65 26.78 6.35
CA ASP A 74 21.32 28.10 6.39
C ASP A 74 20.38 29.24 5.97
N GLU A 75 19.60 29.04 4.92
CA GLU A 75 18.61 30.01 4.45
C GLU A 75 17.49 30.21 5.49
N LEU A 76 17.10 29.16 6.21
CA LEU A 76 16.04 29.22 7.21
C LEU A 76 16.49 29.84 8.54
N TYR A 77 17.73 29.60 8.97
CA TYR A 77 18.18 29.94 10.33
C TYR A 77 19.26 31.03 10.39
N ARG A 78 19.89 31.39 9.27
CA ARG A 78 21.06 32.28 9.24
C ARG A 78 20.95 33.39 8.19
N ASP A 79 19.76 33.60 7.62
CA ASP A 79 19.51 34.70 6.70
C ASP A 79 19.50 36.05 7.46
N PRO A 80 20.46 36.96 7.21
CA PRO A 80 20.50 38.26 7.88
C PRO A 80 19.34 39.19 7.49
N ALA A 81 18.62 38.90 6.41
CA ALA A 81 17.44 39.67 5.99
C ALA A 81 16.15 39.23 6.71
N SER A 82 16.16 38.06 7.35
CA SER A 82 15.02 37.55 8.11
C SER A 82 14.96 38.17 9.51
N PRO A 83 13.85 38.83 9.90
CA PRO A 83 13.72 39.43 11.23
C PRO A 83 13.65 38.35 12.31
N VAL A 84 14.37 38.57 13.41
CA VAL A 84 14.32 37.72 14.60
C VAL A 84 13.46 38.40 15.65
N ASP A 85 12.34 37.75 16.00
CA ASP A 85 11.52 38.13 17.14
C ASP A 85 11.85 37.21 18.34
N GLY A 86 11.97 37.79 19.54
CA GLY A 86 12.34 37.07 20.77
C GLY A 86 13.85 36.99 21.07
N ASN A 87 14.28 35.92 21.75
CA ASN A 87 15.65 35.76 22.25
C ASN A 87 16.55 35.08 21.19
N PRO A 88 17.55 35.77 20.62
CA PRO A 88 18.45 35.19 19.62
C PRO A 88 19.41 34.12 20.19
N GLN A 89 19.51 34.01 21.52
CA GLN A 89 20.30 32.99 22.22
C GLN A 89 19.42 31.90 22.85
N GLY A 90 18.19 31.73 22.38
CA GLY A 90 17.30 30.67 22.86
C GLY A 90 17.75 29.27 22.42
N ASP A 91 17.35 28.25 23.17
CA ASP A 91 17.69 26.85 22.88
C ASP A 91 16.93 26.27 21.67
N VAL A 92 15.86 26.94 21.24
CA VAL A 92 14.98 26.53 20.14
C VAL A 92 14.71 27.72 19.23
N THR A 93 14.88 27.51 17.92
CA THR A 93 14.51 28.47 16.88
C THR A 93 13.23 28.01 16.18
N LEU A 94 12.22 28.89 16.14
CA LEU A 94 11.01 28.71 15.34
C LEU A 94 11.11 29.61 14.10
N VAL A 95 10.88 29.05 12.92
CA VAL A 95 10.80 29.80 11.66
C VAL A 95 9.35 29.80 11.21
N GLU A 96 8.77 30.99 11.08
CA GLU A 96 7.37 31.17 10.69
C GLU A 96 7.28 31.79 9.29
N PHE A 97 6.49 31.16 8.41
CA PHE A 97 6.19 31.69 7.10
C PHE A 97 4.83 32.38 7.16
N LEU A 98 4.82 33.71 6.99
CA LEU A 98 3.63 34.54 7.05
C LEU A 98 3.32 35.13 5.68
N ASP A 99 2.03 35.19 5.36
CA ASP A 99 1.48 35.97 4.25
C ASP A 99 0.43 36.92 4.85
N TYR A 100 0.48 38.20 4.47
CA TYR A 100 -0.39 39.25 5.00
C TYR A 100 -1.68 39.46 4.18
N ASN A 101 -1.91 38.63 3.16
CA ASN A 101 -3.07 38.72 2.27
C ASN A 101 -4.28 37.90 2.73
#